data_AF-A0A7C2NXA1-F1
#
_entry.id   AF-A0A7C2NXA1-F1
#
_cell.length_a   1.000
_cell.length_b   1.000
_cell.length_c   1.000
_cell.angle_alpha   90.00
_cell.angle_beta   90.00
_cell.angle_gamma   90.00
#
_symmetry.space_group_name_H-M   'P 1'
#
loop_
_entity.id
_entity.type
_entity.pdbx_description
1 polymer ?
#
loop_
_entity_poly.entity_id
_entity_poly.type
_entity_poly.pdbx_seq_one_letter_code
_entity_poly.pdbx_strand_id
1 'polypeptide(L)'
;MVCNLITRETSLFHPQHRGRFEMNTSLKWIASFAIGTALPLTSFASDAAEIAEDAPTKRVKVWDLDLAKAADVQTLYERVQQAANEVCRDEAQRYRRGTRRAAPLGWRERCVSDAIDEAVGDVGNRRLAALHTPASRLL
;
A
#
# COMPACT_ATOMS: atom_id res chain seq x y z
N MET A 1 8.71 5.66 4.12
CA MET A 1 7.52 5.27 4.91
C MET A 1 6.32 5.60 4.05
N VAL A 2 5.72 4.57 3.47
CA VAL A 2 4.49 4.67 2.67
C VAL A 2 3.33 4.63 3.65
N CYS A 3 2.41 5.60 3.58
CA CYS A 3 1.16 5.55 4.32
C CYS A 3 0.25 4.50 3.68
N ASN A 4 0.41 3.23 4.07
CA ASN A 4 -0.55 2.18 3.75
C ASN A 4 -1.77 2.39 4.66
N LEU A 5 -2.84 3.01 4.17
CA LEU A 5 -4.01 3.34 5.00
C LEU A 5 -5.32 2.78 4.46
N ILE A 6 -5.29 1.98 3.39
CA ILE A 6 -6.49 1.29 2.89
C ILE A 6 -6.16 -0.18 2.58
N THR A 7 -6.03 -0.97 3.65
CA THR A 7 -5.97 -2.42 3.52
C THR A 7 -7.33 -2.96 3.14
N ARG A 8 -7.47 -3.34 1.87
CA ARG A 8 -8.42 -4.37 1.46
C ARG A 8 -7.99 -5.67 2.17
N GLU A 9 -8.85 -6.20 3.04
CA GLU A 9 -8.73 -7.60 3.46
C GLU A 9 -8.86 -8.47 2.20
N THR A 10 -7.72 -8.86 1.64
CA THR A 10 -7.62 -10.00 0.72
C THR A 10 -6.73 -11.02 1.38
N SER A 11 -7.28 -11.60 2.44
CA SER A 11 -6.95 -12.95 2.87
C SER A 11 -6.96 -13.86 1.63
N LEU A 12 -5.92 -14.69 1.52
CA LEU A 12 -5.73 -15.73 0.50
C LEU A 12 -5.35 -15.19 -0.89
N PHE A 13 -4.06 -15.23 -1.21
CA PHE A 13 -3.53 -16.14 -2.24
C PHE A 13 -2.01 -15.98 -2.34
N HIS A 14 -1.29 -16.90 -1.73
CA HIS A 14 -0.01 -17.34 -2.27
C HIS A 14 -0.33 -18.19 -3.51
N PRO A 15 0.21 -17.84 -4.69
CA PRO A 15 0.81 -18.92 -5.47
C PRO A 15 2.15 -18.51 -6.08
N GLN A 16 3.14 -19.32 -5.73
CA GLN A 16 4.30 -19.71 -6.53
C GLN A 16 4.14 -19.49 -8.04
N HIS A 17 4.79 -18.46 -8.59
CA HIS A 17 5.04 -18.38 -10.03
C HIS A 17 6.45 -18.86 -10.37
N ARG A 18 6.43 -20.14 -10.79
CA ARG A 18 7.41 -20.92 -11.51
C ARG A 18 8.03 -20.11 -12.67
N GLY A 19 9.24 -19.61 -12.46
CA GLY A 19 10.08 -19.03 -13.50
C GLY A 19 10.62 -20.11 -14.44
N ARG A 20 9.97 -20.22 -15.59
CA ARG A 20 10.38 -20.95 -16.79
C ARG A 20 11.72 -20.40 -17.30
N PHE A 21 12.79 -21.18 -17.19
CA PHE A 21 13.95 -21.02 -18.07
C PHE A 21 13.98 -22.17 -19.06
N GLU A 22 13.88 -21.79 -20.33
CA GLU A 22 13.93 -22.66 -21.49
C GLU A 22 15.21 -23.50 -21.54
N MET A 23 15.01 -24.74 -21.98
CA MET A 23 16.05 -25.71 -22.31
C MET A 23 16.80 -25.25 -23.57
N ASN A 24 18.10 -24.98 -23.46
CA ASN A 24 19.01 -25.08 -24.59
C ASN A 24 19.64 -26.48 -24.60
N THR A 25 19.14 -27.32 -25.50
CA THR A 25 19.70 -28.64 -25.78
C THR A 25 21.01 -28.52 -26.54
N SER A 26 22.14 -28.81 -25.89
CA SER A 26 23.25 -29.53 -26.55
C SER A 26 24.42 -29.89 -25.62
N LEU A 27 24.68 -31.21 -25.62
CA LEU A 27 25.97 -31.88 -25.49
C LEU A 27 26.68 -31.98 -24.12
N LYS A 28 26.70 -33.26 -23.69
CA LYS A 28 27.86 -34.06 -23.20
C LYS A 28 28.25 -33.95 -21.71
N TRP A 29 27.78 -34.95 -20.97
CA TRP A 29 28.54 -35.88 -20.10
C TRP A 29 29.89 -35.40 -19.57
N ILE A 30 29.99 -35.10 -18.26
CA ILE A 30 31.09 -35.52 -17.36
C ILE A 30 30.54 -35.68 -15.93
N ALA A 31 30.94 -36.78 -15.29
CA ALA A 31 30.52 -37.24 -13.97
C ALA A 31 31.22 -36.50 -12.80
N SER A 32 30.47 -36.40 -11.69
CA SER A 32 30.83 -36.42 -10.26
C SER A 32 32.18 -35.87 -9.78
N PHE A 33 32.14 -34.88 -8.86
CA PHE A 33 32.94 -34.74 -7.62
C PHE A 33 32.26 -33.62 -6.81
N ALA A 34 31.60 -33.85 -5.66
CA ALA A 34 32.12 -34.14 -4.32
C ALA A 34 31.74 -33.00 -3.34
N ILE A 35 30.97 -33.38 -2.31
CA ILE A 35 31.03 -32.92 -0.91
C ILE A 35 31.16 -31.40 -0.70
N GLY A 36 30.02 -30.74 -0.50
CA GLY A 36 29.93 -29.39 0.07
C GLY A 36 28.91 -29.38 1.21
N THR A 37 29.40 -29.12 2.41
CA THR A 37 28.72 -29.16 3.72
C THR A 37 27.35 -28.47 3.75
N ALA A 38 26.32 -29.21 4.18
CA ALA A 38 25.05 -28.63 4.59
C ALA A 38 25.25 -27.85 5.90
N LEU A 39 25.28 -26.52 5.81
CA LEU A 39 25.09 -25.64 6.96
C LEU A 39 23.58 -25.49 7.19
N PRO A 40 22.98 -26.03 8.26
CA PRO A 40 21.66 -25.58 8.68
C PRO A 40 21.83 -24.14 9.18
N LEU A 41 21.44 -23.17 8.35
CA LEU A 41 21.16 -21.82 8.83
C LEU A 41 19.96 -21.94 9.77
N THR A 42 20.21 -22.10 11.07
CA THR A 42 19.19 -22.05 12.11
C THR A 42 18.55 -20.67 12.06
N SER A 43 17.30 -20.65 11.62
CA SER A 43 16.42 -19.49 11.58
C SER A 43 16.39 -18.77 12.91
N PHE A 44 16.90 -17.56 12.96
CA PHE A 44 16.40 -16.55 13.89
C PHE A 44 15.20 -15.88 13.22
N ALA A 45 14.05 -16.55 13.24
CA ALA A 45 12.79 -15.84 13.15
C ALA A 45 12.64 -15.11 14.48
N SER A 46 13.18 -13.90 14.56
CA SER A 46 12.74 -12.94 15.56
C SER A 46 11.28 -12.61 15.21
N ASP A 47 10.35 -13.42 15.72
CA ASP A 47 9.00 -12.95 16.01
C ASP A 47 9.15 -11.93 17.15
N ALA A 48 9.69 -10.76 16.80
CA ALA A 48 9.24 -9.55 17.44
C ALA A 48 7.77 -9.47 17.04
N ALA A 49 6.90 -9.96 17.93
CA ALA A 49 5.51 -9.56 17.96
C ALA A 49 5.51 -8.04 18.15
N GLU A 50 5.74 -7.33 17.05
CA GLU A 50 5.48 -5.92 16.92
C GLU A 50 4.00 -5.83 17.27
N ILE A 51 3.71 -5.20 18.41
CA ILE A 51 2.36 -4.74 18.68
C ILE A 51 2.11 -3.72 17.58
N ALA A 52 1.63 -4.21 16.43
CA ALA A 52 1.19 -3.42 15.32
C ALA A 52 -0.02 -2.67 15.84
N GLU A 53 0.22 -1.50 16.41
CA GLU A 53 -0.81 -0.52 16.68
C GLU A 53 -1.47 -0.25 15.33
N ASP A 54 -2.62 -0.89 15.07
CA ASP A 54 -3.33 -0.86 13.80
C ASP A 54 -3.38 0.59 13.29
N ALA A 55 -2.80 0.83 12.11
CA ALA A 55 -2.73 2.15 11.52
C ALA A 55 -4.13 2.80 11.50
N PRO A 56 -4.24 4.12 11.73
CA PRO A 56 -5.55 4.76 11.75
C PRO A 56 -6.23 4.60 10.39
N THR A 57 -7.48 4.19 10.37
CA THR A 57 -8.24 4.00 9.12
C THR A 57 -9.59 4.68 9.22
N LYS A 58 -10.14 5.11 8.08
CA LYS A 58 -11.47 5.71 8.03
C LYS A 58 -12.25 5.22 6.81
N ARG A 59 -13.46 4.70 7.06
CA ARG A 59 -14.37 4.24 6.02
C ARG A 59 -15.16 5.40 5.43
N VAL A 60 -15.15 5.52 4.11
CA VAL A 60 -15.97 6.48 3.35
C VAL A 60 -17.20 5.76 2.82
N LYS A 61 -18.39 6.34 3.05
CA LYS A 61 -19.65 5.80 2.53
C LYS A 61 -19.81 6.20 1.05
N VAL A 62 -20.04 5.19 0.21
CA VAL A 62 -20.22 5.33 -1.24
C VAL A 62 -21.63 4.91 -1.67
N TRP A 63 -22.31 4.07 -0.89
CA TRP A 63 -23.59 3.44 -1.27
C TRP A 63 -24.77 4.41 -1.36
N ASP A 64 -24.65 5.60 -0.79
CA ASP A 64 -25.65 6.67 -0.86
C ASP A 64 -25.46 7.59 -2.09
N LEU A 65 -24.43 7.34 -2.90
CA LEU A 65 -24.03 8.17 -4.03
C LEU A 65 -24.22 7.44 -5.36
N ASP A 66 -24.77 8.13 -6.34
CA ASP A 66 -24.84 7.65 -7.71
C ASP A 66 -23.62 8.16 -8.50
N LEU A 67 -22.61 7.30 -8.66
CA LEU A 67 -21.38 7.67 -9.38
C LEU A 67 -21.60 7.93 -10.89
N ALA A 68 -22.83 7.73 -11.40
CA ALA A 68 -23.25 8.21 -12.70
C ALA A 68 -23.54 9.73 -12.73
N LYS A 69 -23.65 10.40 -11.58
CA LYS A 69 -23.88 11.84 -11.46
C LYS A 69 -22.60 12.56 -11.07
N ALA A 70 -22.29 13.64 -11.77
CA ALA A 70 -21.10 14.44 -11.49
C ALA A 70 -21.12 15.05 -10.07
N ALA A 71 -22.29 15.48 -9.60
CA ALA A 71 -22.47 16.04 -8.25
C ALA A 71 -22.13 15.02 -7.14
N ASP A 72 -22.54 13.77 -7.34
CA ASP A 72 -22.30 12.70 -6.37
C ASP A 72 -20.83 12.23 -6.40
N VAL A 73 -20.17 12.28 -7.56
CA VAL A 73 -18.72 12.04 -7.70
C VAL A 73 -17.91 13.14 -6.99
N GLN A 74 -18.31 14.40 -7.13
CA GLN A 74 -17.69 15.52 -6.42
C GLN A 74 -17.87 15.37 -4.89
N THR A 75 -19.09 15.01 -4.47
CA THR A 75 -19.39 14.72 -3.06
C THR A 75 -18.52 13.59 -2.51
N LEU A 76 -18.32 12.52 -3.29
CA LEU A 76 -17.42 11.43 -2.90
C LEU A 76 -15.99 11.93 -2.72
N TYR A 77 -15.50 12.73 -3.67
CA TYR A 77 -14.13 13.25 -3.62
C TYR A 77 -13.89 14.11 -2.38
N GLU A 78 -14.84 14.98 -2.02
CA GLU A 78 -14.79 15.78 -0.80
C GLU A 78 -14.76 14.92 0.47
N ARG A 79 -15.58 13.86 0.53
CA ARG A 79 -15.58 12.91 1.64
C ARG A 79 -14.23 12.18 1.77
N VAL A 80 -13.63 11.80 0.64
CA VAL A 80 -12.30 11.18 0.60
C VAL A 80 -11.24 12.15 1.12
N GLN A 81 -11.24 13.41 0.66
CA GLN A 81 -10.30 14.43 1.15
C GLN A 81 -10.44 14.66 2.66
N GLN A 82 -11.68 14.72 3.17
CA GLN A 82 -11.93 14.87 4.59
C GLN A 82 -11.41 13.66 5.37
N ALA A 83 -11.68 12.44 4.89
CA ALA A 83 -11.21 11.22 5.54
C ALA A 83 -9.68 11.14 5.57
N ALA A 84 -9.01 11.43 4.45
CA ALA A 84 -7.55 11.48 4.38
C ALA A 84 -6.95 12.48 5.37
N ASN A 85 -7.53 13.69 5.46
CA ASN A 85 -7.09 14.71 6.42
C ASN A 85 -7.19 14.24 7.88
N GLU A 86 -8.29 13.58 8.23
CA GLU A 86 -8.50 13.09 9.59
C GLU A 86 -7.53 11.96 9.93
N VAL A 87 -7.37 10.98 9.05
CA VAL A 87 -6.43 9.88 9.26
C VAL A 87 -4.99 10.39 9.39
N CYS A 88 -4.56 11.29 8.51
CA CYS A 88 -3.21 11.87 8.58
C CYS A 88 -2.99 12.73 9.84
N ARG A 89 -4.03 13.41 10.34
CA ARG A 89 -3.96 14.12 11.60
C ARG A 89 -3.79 13.15 12.77
N ASP A 90 -4.56 12.08 12.79
CA ASP A 90 -4.53 11.09 13.87
C ASP A 90 -3.19 10.34 13.87
N GLU A 91 -2.63 10.06 12.70
CA GLU A 91 -1.29 9.48 12.56
C GLU A 91 -0.19 10.45 13.01
N ALA A 92 -0.28 11.74 12.67
CA ALA A 92 0.65 12.74 13.20
C ALA A 92 0.60 12.84 14.74
N GLN A 93 -0.59 12.67 15.33
CA GLN A 93 -0.75 12.64 16.78
C GLN A 93 -0.13 11.38 17.39
N ARG A 94 -0.32 10.20 16.78
CA ARG A 94 0.34 8.95 17.20
C ARG A 94 1.85 9.08 17.14
N TYR A 95 2.39 9.58 16.03
CA TYR A 95 3.82 9.85 15.86
C TYR A 95 4.35 10.76 16.96
N ARG A 96 3.64 11.87 17.27
CA ARG A 96 4.02 12.79 18.34
C ARG A 96 3.99 12.11 19.72
N ARG A 97 3.01 11.26 20.00
CA ARG A 97 2.91 10.53 21.27
C ARG A 97 4.09 9.55 21.44
N GLY A 98 4.44 8.82 20.39
CA GLY A 98 5.54 7.84 20.42
C GLY A 98 6.94 8.48 20.45
N THR A 99 7.15 9.56 19.72
CA THR A 99 8.50 10.14 19.52
C THR A 99 8.76 11.42 20.32
N ARG A 100 7.70 12.06 20.85
CA ARG A 100 7.71 13.43 21.39
C ARG A 100 8.18 14.50 20.40
N ARG A 101 8.21 14.19 19.10
CA ARG A 101 8.58 15.11 18.02
C ARG A 101 7.37 15.48 17.18
N ALA A 102 7.43 16.64 16.54
CA ALA A 102 6.47 16.97 15.50
C ALA A 102 6.74 16.12 14.25
N ALA A 103 5.71 15.87 13.45
CA ALA A 103 5.89 15.27 12.14
C ALA A 103 6.78 16.19 11.27
N PRO A 104 7.62 15.63 10.38
CA PRO A 104 8.47 16.42 9.49
C PRO A 104 7.67 17.39 8.62
N LEU A 105 8.31 18.48 8.19
CA LEU A 105 7.73 19.39 7.20
C LEU A 105 7.39 18.63 5.90
N GLY A 106 6.25 18.96 5.28
CA GLY A 106 5.80 18.30 4.05
C GLY A 106 5.29 16.87 4.26
N TRP A 107 5.29 16.33 5.49
CA TRP A 107 4.81 14.98 5.75
C TRP A 107 3.28 14.90 5.62
N ARG A 108 2.56 15.91 6.11
CA ARG A 108 1.09 15.91 6.12
C ARG A 108 0.53 15.96 4.70
N GLU A 109 1.11 16.80 3.85
CA GLU A 109 0.70 16.97 2.46
C GLU A 109 0.89 15.67 1.68
N ARG A 110 2.02 14.98 1.89
CA ARG A 110 2.28 13.67 1.29
C ARG A 110 1.32 12.60 1.80
N CYS A 111 1.11 12.52 3.11
CA CYS A 111 0.15 11.58 3.70
C CYS A 111 -1.25 11.76 3.10
N VAL A 112 -1.71 13.02 2.98
CA VAL A 112 -3.03 13.30 2.42
C VAL A 112 -3.09 12.95 0.93
N SER A 113 -2.05 13.28 0.15
CA SER A 113 -1.98 12.91 -1.27
C SER A 113 -2.04 11.39 -1.45
N ASP A 114 -1.16 10.66 -0.76
CA ASP A 114 -1.07 9.20 -0.85
C ASP A 114 -2.40 8.52 -0.45
N ALA A 115 -3.04 9.01 0.62
CA ALA A 115 -4.32 8.48 1.09
C ALA A 115 -5.47 8.75 0.10
N ILE A 116 -5.46 9.89 -0.61
CA ILE A 116 -6.45 10.16 -1.65
C ILE A 116 -6.16 9.31 -2.89
N ASP A 117 -4.89 9.19 -3.31
CA ASP A 117 -4.46 8.35 -4.44
C ASP A 117 -4.92 6.89 -4.23
N GLU A 118 -4.69 6.35 -3.02
CA GLU A 118 -5.12 5.01 -2.62
C GLU A 118 -6.66 4.88 -2.67
N ALA A 119 -7.39 5.83 -2.06
CA ALA A 119 -8.86 5.78 -2.03
C ALA A 119 -9.50 5.88 -3.42
N VAL A 120 -8.94 6.71 -4.30
CA VAL A 120 -9.39 6.86 -5.68
C VAL A 120 -9.11 5.60 -6.48
N GLY A 121 -7.93 4.99 -6.28
CA GLY A 121 -7.56 3.70 -6.85
C GLY A 121 -8.54 2.59 -6.46
N ASP A 122 -8.90 2.53 -5.17
CA ASP A 122 -9.79 1.51 -4.61
C ASP A 122 -11.24 1.60 -5.10
N VAL A 123 -11.76 2.83 -5.27
CA VAL A 123 -13.11 3.03 -5.81
C VAL A 123 -13.17 2.66 -7.29
N GLY A 124 -12.06 2.80 -8.03
CA GLY A 124 -11.97 2.38 -9.44
C GLY A 124 -12.90 3.15 -10.40
N ASN A 125 -13.38 4.34 -10.00
CA ASN A 125 -14.28 5.15 -10.82
C ASN A 125 -13.49 6.16 -11.69
N ARG A 126 -13.64 6.08 -13.02
CA ARG A 126 -12.94 6.96 -13.97
C ARG A 126 -13.22 8.45 -13.77
N ARG A 127 -14.43 8.83 -13.35
CA ARG A 127 -14.78 10.24 -13.13
C ARG A 127 -14.17 10.77 -11.85
N LEU A 128 -14.10 9.94 -10.81
CA LEU A 128 -13.38 10.27 -9.57
C LEU A 128 -11.88 10.42 -9.83
N ALA A 129 -11.29 9.50 -10.60
CA ALA A 129 -9.88 9.59 -11.00
C ALA A 129 -9.58 10.86 -11.81
N ALA A 130 -10.50 11.29 -12.68
CA ALA A 130 -10.34 12.54 -13.41
C ALA A 130 -10.25 13.77 -12.48
N LEU A 131 -11.03 13.81 -11.40
CA LEU A 131 -10.96 14.88 -10.38
C LEU A 131 -9.63 14.86 -9.61
N HIS A 132 -9.02 13.68 -9.48
CA HIS A 132 -7.79 13.47 -8.73
C HIS A 132 -6.52 13.48 -9.62
N THR A 133 -6.60 13.93 -10.87
CA THR A 133 -5.40 13.96 -11.71
C THR A 133 -4.48 15.09 -11.26
N PRO A 134 -3.26 14.83 -10.75
CA PRO A 134 -2.29 15.89 -10.55
C PRO A 134 -1.93 16.48 -11.91
N ALA A 135 -2.09 17.79 -12.08
CA ALA A 135 -1.67 18.52 -13.28
C ALA A 135 -0.15 18.45 -13.54
N SER A 136 0.62 17.74 -12.70
CA SER A 136 2.07 17.77 -12.60
C SER A 136 2.80 16.50 -13.08
N ARG A 137 2.19 15.65 -13.93
CA ARG A 137 2.93 14.59 -14.67
C ARG A 137 3.37 14.99 -16.08
N LEU A 138 3.22 16.26 -16.46
CA LEU A 138 3.55 16.78 -17.80
C LEU A 138 4.55 17.95 -17.81
N LEU A 139 5.36 18.12 -16.76
CA LEU A 139 6.50 19.05 -16.77
C LEU A 139 7.75 18.39 -16.20
#